data_AF-A0A958LFM9-F1
#
_entry.id   AF-A0A958LFM9-F1
#
_cell.length_a   1.000
_cell.length_b   1.000
_cell.length_c   1.000
_cell.angle_alpha   90.00
_cell.angle_beta   90.00
_cell.angle_gamma   90.00
#
_symmetry.space_group_name_H-M   'P 1'
#
loop_
_entity.id
_entity.type
_entity.pdbx_description
1 polymer ?
#
loop_
_entity_poly.entity_id
_entity_poly.type
_entity_poly.pdbx_seq_one_letter_code
_entity_poly.pdbx_strand_id
1 'polypeptide(L)'
;PPSVRAEIASQLARLPFQHYALLDMQSVEVDEGMPGEFQITAAGGERHTVNIVPHHVAGDRVDVTVSWRGPSGEDLLSTKLRVGNKRPVVLGADGAEASTILRVKLNCD
;
A
#
# COMPACT_ATOMS: atom_id res chain seq x y z
N PRO A 1 9.63 -18.07 -11.27
CA PRO A 1 8.92 -17.10 -10.38
C PRO A 1 7.91 -16.29 -11.20
N PRO A 2 6.67 -16.06 -10.72
CA PRO A 2 5.75 -15.16 -11.40
C PRO A 2 6.38 -13.78 -11.52
N SER A 3 6.18 -13.10 -12.66
CA SER A 3 6.62 -11.72 -12.81
C SER A 3 5.87 -10.84 -11.81
N VAL A 4 6.48 -9.75 -11.35
CA VAL A 4 5.87 -8.76 -10.44
C VAL A 4 4.44 -8.38 -10.91
N ARG A 5 4.26 -8.21 -12.22
CA ARG A 5 2.95 -7.95 -12.84
C ARG A 5 1.93 -9.06 -12.61
N ALA A 6 2.30 -10.33 -12.64
CA ALA A 6 1.39 -11.46 -12.42
C ALA A 6 0.93 -11.55 -10.96
N GLU A 7 1.82 -11.24 -10.00
CA GLU A 7 1.47 -11.18 -8.57
C GLU A 7 0.47 -10.04 -8.29
N ILE A 8 0.73 -8.85 -8.85
CA ILE A 8 -0.19 -7.72 -8.76
C ILE A 8 -1.53 -8.05 -9.42
N ALA A 9 -1.53 -8.57 -10.64
CA ALA A 9 -2.76 -8.98 -11.31
C ALA A 9 -3.55 -10.00 -10.48
N SER A 10 -2.88 -10.96 -9.82
CA SER A 10 -3.56 -11.93 -8.95
C SER A 10 -4.20 -11.31 -7.71
N GLN A 11 -3.58 -10.30 -7.09
CA GLN A 11 -4.16 -9.61 -5.92
C GLN A 11 -5.27 -8.63 -6.33
N LEU A 12 -5.12 -8.01 -7.51
CA LEU A 12 -6.08 -7.05 -8.07
C LEU A 12 -7.25 -7.70 -8.83
N ALA A 13 -7.18 -8.99 -9.20
CA ALA A 13 -8.18 -9.67 -10.02
C ALA A 13 -9.62 -9.60 -9.47
N ARG A 14 -9.79 -9.25 -8.19
CA ARG A 14 -11.09 -9.09 -7.52
C ARG A 14 -11.57 -7.63 -7.43
N LEU A 15 -10.78 -6.67 -7.89
CA LEU A 15 -11.04 -5.24 -7.80
C LEU A 15 -11.38 -4.67 -9.19
N PRO A 16 -12.29 -3.69 -9.30
CA PRO A 16 -12.81 -3.20 -10.57
C PRO A 16 -11.86 -2.23 -11.30
N PHE A 17 -10.54 -2.37 -11.13
CA PHE A 17 -9.57 -1.47 -11.74
C PHE A 17 -9.42 -1.78 -13.24
N GLN A 18 -9.98 -0.95 -14.12
CA GLN A 18 -9.82 -1.08 -15.58
C GLN A 18 -8.45 -0.59 -16.05
N HIS A 19 -7.92 0.47 -15.43
CA HIS A 19 -6.63 1.09 -15.74
C HIS A 19 -5.90 1.47 -14.47
N TYR A 20 -4.64 1.08 -14.35
CA TYR A 20 -3.82 1.44 -13.19
C TYR A 20 -2.37 1.75 -13.54
N ALA A 21 -1.80 2.70 -12.81
CA ALA A 21 -0.37 2.97 -12.80
C ALA A 21 0.28 2.18 -11.66
N LEU A 22 1.28 1.36 -12.00
CA LEU A 22 2.08 0.68 -11.00
C LEU A 22 3.18 1.60 -10.50
N LEU A 23 3.22 1.83 -9.19
CA LEU A 23 4.38 2.42 -8.54
C LEU A 23 5.39 1.32 -8.21
N ASP A 24 6.69 1.68 -8.19
CA ASP A 24 7.75 0.75 -7.82
C ASP A 24 7.53 0.16 -6.42
N MET A 25 8.06 -1.06 -6.22
CA MET A 25 8.01 -1.74 -4.93
C MET A 25 8.76 -0.92 -3.88
N GLN A 26 8.05 -0.47 -2.85
CA GLN A 26 8.66 0.13 -1.67
C GLN A 26 8.77 -0.94 -0.58
N SER A 27 10.00 -1.30 -0.23
CA SER A 27 10.24 -2.14 0.96
C SER A 27 10.32 -1.23 2.15
N VAL A 28 9.54 -1.52 3.19
CA VAL A 28 9.52 -0.69 4.39
C VAL A 28 9.64 -1.57 5.60
N GLU A 29 10.65 -1.26 6.40
CA GLU A 29 10.80 -1.75 7.74
C GLU A 29 10.01 -0.84 8.67
N VAL A 30 9.06 -1.43 9.40
CA VAL A 30 8.20 -0.71 10.33
C VAL A 30 8.11 -1.51 11.61
N ASP A 31 8.43 -0.87 12.72
CA ASP A 31 8.28 -1.45 14.05
C ASP A 31 6.81 -1.42 14.49
N GLU A 32 6.44 -2.31 15.40
CA GLU A 32 5.12 -2.30 16.03
C GLU A 32 4.86 -0.92 16.69
N GLY A 33 3.72 -0.30 16.34
CA GLY A 33 3.34 1.04 16.81
C GLY A 33 4.03 2.20 16.08
N MET A 34 5.00 1.95 15.20
CA MET A 34 5.74 3.01 14.51
C MET A 34 5.21 3.19 13.07
N PRO A 35 4.78 4.41 12.68
CA PRO A 35 4.39 4.70 11.31
C PRO A 35 5.58 4.65 10.36
N GLY A 36 5.45 3.90 9.27
CA GLY A 36 6.22 4.13 8.05
C GLY A 36 5.48 5.12 7.15
N GLU A 37 6.15 6.17 6.71
CA GLU A 37 5.60 7.21 5.84
C GLU A 37 6.31 7.21 4.49
N PHE A 38 5.56 7.26 3.38
CA PHE A 38 6.10 7.33 2.02
C PHE A 38 5.38 8.37 1.20
N GLN A 39 6.14 9.09 0.39
CA GLN A 39 5.59 9.95 -0.64
C GLN A 39 5.49 9.19 -1.95
N ILE A 40 4.34 9.27 -2.59
CA ILE A 40 4.07 8.68 -3.89
C ILE A 40 3.57 9.76 -4.84
N THR A 41 3.90 9.62 -6.12
CA THR A 41 3.31 10.44 -7.18
C THR A 41 2.23 9.60 -7.85
N ALA A 42 0.96 9.96 -7.66
CA ALA A 42 -0.16 9.28 -8.27
C ALA A 42 -0.17 9.45 -9.80
N ALA A 43 -1.01 8.68 -10.48
CA ALA A 43 -1.13 8.70 -11.94
C ALA A 43 -1.42 10.11 -12.51
N GLY A 44 -2.12 10.96 -11.77
CA GLY A 44 -2.40 12.36 -12.13
C GLY A 44 -1.26 13.34 -11.86
N GLY A 45 -0.08 12.87 -11.42
CA GLY A 45 1.06 13.72 -11.06
C GLY A 45 0.98 14.34 -9.66
N GLU A 46 -0.12 14.11 -8.94
CA GLU A 46 -0.33 14.56 -7.58
C GLU A 46 0.55 13.79 -6.59
N ARG A 47 1.13 14.49 -5.61
CA ARG A 47 1.90 13.85 -4.54
C ARG A 47 1.00 13.51 -3.38
N HIS A 48 0.96 12.25 -2.99
CA HIS A 48 0.25 11.78 -1.82
C HIS A 48 1.24 11.22 -0.80
N THR A 49 0.82 11.23 0.46
CA THR A 49 1.56 10.60 1.53
C THR A 49 0.79 9.38 2.01
N VAL A 50 1.46 8.22 2.05
CA VAL A 50 0.90 6.97 2.57
C VAL A 50 1.58 6.66 3.90
N ASN A 51 0.78 6.56 4.95
CA ASN A 51 1.23 6.14 6.27
C ASN A 51 0.79 4.71 6.53
N ILE A 52 1.68 3.86 7.00
CA ILE A 52 1.39 2.48 7.40
C ILE A 52 1.84 2.29 8.84
N VAL A 53 0.90 1.98 9.73
CA VAL A 53 1.16 1.77 11.16
C VAL A 53 0.82 0.32 11.50
N PRO A 54 1.80 -0.52 11.85
CA PRO A 54 1.56 -1.82 12.45
C PRO A 54 1.07 -1.68 13.89
N HIS A 55 0.07 -2.48 14.27
CA HIS A 55 -0.52 -2.46 15.62
C HIS A 55 -0.32 -3.75 16.40
N HIS A 56 -0.28 -4.88 15.69
CA HIS A 56 -0.17 -6.18 16.31
C HIS A 56 0.50 -7.17 15.36
N VAL A 57 1.56 -7.81 15.84
CA VAL A 57 2.26 -8.88 15.12
C VAL A 57 1.94 -10.22 15.77
N ALA A 58 1.32 -11.13 15.02
CA ALA A 58 0.94 -12.46 15.46
C ALA A 58 1.48 -13.51 14.49
N GLY A 59 2.69 -14.01 14.77
CA GLY A 59 3.36 -14.99 13.92
C GLY A 59 3.63 -14.44 12.52
N ASP A 60 2.99 -15.02 11.50
CA ASP A 60 3.15 -14.61 10.10
C ASP A 60 2.17 -13.51 9.66
N ARG A 61 1.43 -12.89 10.59
CA ARG A 61 0.42 -11.88 10.30
C ARG A 61 0.68 -10.58 11.04
N VAL A 62 0.37 -9.47 10.40
CA VAL A 62 0.45 -8.12 10.95
C VAL A 62 -0.88 -7.41 10.73
N ASP A 63 -1.46 -6.87 11.80
CA ASP A 63 -2.57 -5.93 11.72
C ASP A 63 -2.01 -4.52 11.53
N VAL A 64 -2.44 -3.84 10.47
CA VAL A 64 -1.95 -2.50 10.11
C VAL A 64 -3.11 -1.54 9.85
N THR A 65 -2.88 -0.27 10.16
CA THR A 65 -3.66 0.84 9.60
C THR A 65 -2.87 1.45 8.44
N VAL A 66 -3.53 1.62 7.30
CA VAL A 66 -3.01 2.36 6.15
C VAL A 66 -3.83 3.63 5.99
N SER A 67 -3.16 4.77 5.96
CA SER A 67 -3.79 6.07 5.74
C SER A 67 -3.18 6.78 4.53
N TRP A 68 -4.03 7.37 3.71
CA TRP A 68 -3.66 8.16 2.54
C TRP A 68 -3.95 9.63 2.83
N ARG A 69 -2.96 10.47 2.61
CA ARG A 69 -3.07 11.93 2.70
C ARG A 69 -2.85 12.56 1.33
N GLY A 70 -3.65 13.57 1.03
CA GLY A 70 -3.57 14.33 -0.21
C GLY A 70 -2.41 15.32 -0.23
N PRO A 71 -2.24 16.04 -1.34
CA PRO A 71 -1.12 16.96 -1.54
C PRO A 71 -1.06 18.09 -0.52
N SER A 72 -2.18 18.48 0.08
CA SER A 72 -2.25 19.54 1.10
C SER A 72 -2.15 18.97 2.53
N GLY A 73 -1.92 17.67 2.68
CA GLY A 73 -1.83 16.96 3.96
C GLY A 73 -3.19 16.56 4.53
N GLU A 74 -4.28 16.76 3.78
CA GLU A 74 -5.62 16.35 4.16
C GLU A 74 -5.77 14.82 4.18
N ASP A 75 -6.49 14.27 5.15
CA ASP A 75 -6.78 12.84 5.20
C ASP A 75 -7.80 12.47 4.12
N LEU A 76 -7.42 11.56 3.22
CA LEU A 76 -8.29 11.08 2.14
C LEU A 76 -8.99 9.78 2.53
N LEU A 77 -8.23 8.83 3.07
CA LEU A 77 -8.72 7.49 3.41
C LEU A 77 -7.89 6.91 4.54
N SER A 78 -8.53 6.19 5.47
CA SER A 78 -7.84 5.33 6.43
C SER A 78 -8.54 3.99 6.51
N THR A 79 -7.77 2.91 6.46
CA THR A 79 -8.29 1.54 6.47
C THR A 79 -7.43 0.63 7.34
N LYS A 80 -8.08 -0.34 7.98
CA LYS A 80 -7.41 -1.38 8.75
C LYS A 80 -7.40 -2.68 7.95
N LEU A 81 -6.25 -3.33 7.88
CA LEU A 81 -6.07 -4.58 7.17
C LEU A 81 -5.13 -5.52 7.90
N ARG A 82 -5.33 -6.81 7.69
CA ARG A 82 -4.45 -7.88 8.16
C ARG A 82 -3.66 -8.42 6.98
N VAL A 83 -2.35 -8.38 7.08
CA VAL A 83 -1.42 -8.77 5.99
C VAL A 83 -0.39 -9.78 6.47
N GLY A 84 0.25 -10.47 5.52
CA GLY A 84 1.34 -11.38 5.85
C GLY A 84 2.62 -10.62 6.21
N ASN A 85 3.26 -10.96 7.33
CA ASN A 85 4.57 -10.44 7.70
C ASN A 85 5.63 -10.88 6.68
N LYS A 86 6.57 -10.00 6.32
CA LYS A 86 7.67 -10.24 5.37
C LYS A 86 7.16 -10.68 3.99
N ARG A 87 5.88 -10.42 3.66
CA ARG A 87 5.25 -10.70 2.35
C ARG A 87 4.83 -9.40 1.68
N PRO A 88 4.95 -9.29 0.34
CA PRO A 88 4.44 -8.14 -0.38
C PRO A 88 2.91 -8.08 -0.37
N VAL A 89 2.39 -6.87 -0.20
CA VAL A 89 0.98 -6.51 -0.21
C VAL A 89 0.78 -5.45 -1.28
N VAL A 90 -0.31 -5.57 -2.03
CA VAL A 90 -0.71 -4.57 -3.00
C VAL A 90 -1.81 -3.69 -2.40
N LEU A 91 -1.54 -2.39 -2.34
CA LEU A 91 -2.46 -1.35 -1.92
C LEU A 91 -2.87 -0.55 -3.15
N GLY A 92 -4.15 -0.26 -3.30
CA GLY A 92 -4.69 0.54 -4.40
C GLY A 92 -5.46 1.74 -3.88
N ALA A 93 -5.30 2.88 -4.56
CA ALA A 93 -6.15 4.05 -4.40
C ALA A 93 -6.72 4.44 -5.76
N ASP A 94 -8.05 4.51 -5.86
CA ASP A 94 -8.73 4.93 -7.07
C ASP A 94 -8.62 6.43 -7.29
N GLY A 95 -8.29 6.81 -8.52
CA GLY A 95 -8.31 8.18 -9.01
C GLY A 95 -9.30 8.34 -10.17
N ALA A 96 -9.59 9.58 -10.53
CA ALA A 96 -10.55 9.88 -11.60
C ALA A 96 -10.11 9.37 -12.99
N GLU A 97 -8.80 9.37 -13.27
CA GLU A 97 -8.25 8.96 -14.57
C GLU A 97 -7.57 7.58 -14.54
N ALA A 98 -6.90 7.23 -13.44
CA ALA A 98 -6.31 5.91 -13.23
C ALA A 98 -6.11 5.61 -11.74
N SER A 99 -6.20 4.33 -11.38
CA SER A 99 -5.89 3.87 -10.03
C SER A 99 -4.38 3.86 -9.81
N THR A 100 -3.95 4.23 -8.60
CA THR A 100 -2.55 4.17 -8.18
C THR A 100 -2.35 2.89 -7.38
N ILE A 101 -1.43 2.04 -7.83
CA ILE A 101 -1.13 0.76 -7.19
C ILE A 101 0.26 0.81 -6.56
N LEU A 102 0.31 0.63 -5.25
CA LEU A 102 1.52 0.56 -4.45
C LEU A 102 1.75 -0.88 -3.98
N ARG A 103 2.95 -1.42 -4.23
CA ARG A 103 3.36 -2.71 -3.66
C ARG A 103 4.29 -2.46 -2.48
N VAL A 104 3.86 -2.85 -1.28
CA VAL A 104 4.61 -2.68 -0.03
C VAL A 104 4.99 -4.02 0.55
N LYS A 105 6.22 -4.17 1.02
CA LYS A 105 6.61 -5.31 1.87
C LYS A 105 6.87 -4.79 3.28
N LEU A 106 6.12 -5.29 4.25
CA LEU A 106 6.32 -4.99 5.67
C LEU A 106 7.27 -6.02 6.28
N ASN A 107 8.29 -5.53 6.99
CA ASN A 107 9.12 -6.36 7.84
C ASN A 107 8.92 -5.88 9.28
N CYS A 108 8.13 -6.62 10.06
CA CYS A 108 8.01 -6.44 11.50
C CYS A 108 8.73 -7.61 12.18
N ASP A 109 9.45 -7.34 13.26
CA ASP A 109 10.14 -8.35 14.08
C ASP A 109 9.39 -8.68 15.37
#